data_AF-T0YMR3-F1
#
_entry.id   AF-T0YMR3-F1
#
_cell.length_a   1.000
_cell.length_b   1.000
_cell.length_c   1.000
_cell.angle_alpha   90.00
_cell.angle_beta   90.00
_cell.angle_gamma   90.00
#
_symmetry.space_group_name_H-M   'P 1'
#
loop_
_entity.id
_entity.type
_entity.pdbx_description
1 polymer ?
#
loop_
_entity_poly.entity_id
_entity_poly.type
_entity_poly.pdbx_seq_one_letter_code
_entity_poly.pdbx_strand_id
1 'polypeptide(L)'
;MSESVRYCGRDFSFDDLTVIRNLTKTLPNRRQISYAVCDALCWYRPDGRKKDMSARVALLRMERDGLITLPPARNIANFNVPILRFTEPIPELQFELPKYLDALGEIQLNIVN
;
A
#
# COMPACT_ATOMS: atom_id res chain seq x y z
N MET A 1 19.04 -19.44 -9.89
CA MET A 1 18.63 -18.02 -9.93
C MET A 1 17.22 -17.95 -9.39
N SER A 2 17.04 -17.65 -8.11
CA SER A 2 15.73 -17.52 -7.49
C SER A 2 15.15 -16.16 -7.88
N GLU A 3 14.16 -16.17 -8.77
CA GLU A 3 13.42 -14.97 -9.16
C GLU A 3 12.56 -14.50 -7.99
N SER A 4 12.69 -13.22 -7.61
CA SER A 4 11.93 -12.61 -6.54
C SER A 4 11.30 -11.31 -7.01
N VAL A 5 10.12 -11.00 -6.49
CA VAL A 5 9.37 -9.78 -6.81
C VAL A 5 9.23 -8.92 -5.57
N ARG A 6 9.35 -7.60 -5.72
CA ARG A 6 9.39 -6.67 -4.58
C ARG A 6 8.10 -5.90 -4.41
N TYR A 7 7.48 -6.02 -3.23
CA TYR A 7 6.29 -5.25 -2.86
C TYR A 7 6.41 -4.67 -1.46
N CYS A 8 6.00 -3.41 -1.30
CA CYS A 8 5.96 -2.73 0.01
C CYS A 8 7.27 -2.83 0.82
N GLY A 9 8.41 -2.84 0.11
CA GLY A 9 9.75 -2.94 0.69
C GLY A 9 10.18 -4.34 1.12
N ARG A 10 9.47 -5.40 0.72
CA ARG A 10 9.80 -6.80 0.97
C ARG A 10 9.91 -7.57 -0.35
N ASP A 11 10.89 -8.47 -0.43
CA ASP A 11 11.04 -9.39 -1.55
C ASP A 11 10.23 -10.67 -1.28
N PHE A 12 9.56 -11.14 -2.31
CA PHE A 12 8.74 -12.35 -2.28
C PHE A 12 9.35 -13.35 -3.25
N SER A 13 9.75 -14.49 -2.71
CA SER A 13 10.19 -15.65 -3.49
C SER A 13 8.99 -16.35 -4.14
N PHE A 14 9.29 -17.27 -5.06
CA PHE A 14 8.28 -18.15 -5.62
C PHE A 14 7.54 -18.99 -4.55
N ASP A 15 8.26 -19.41 -3.50
CA ASP A 15 7.68 -20.18 -2.39
C ASP A 15 6.72 -19.31 -1.57
N ASP A 16 7.08 -18.05 -1.31
CA ASP A 16 6.19 -17.09 -0.65
C ASP A 16 4.90 -16.89 -1.47
N LEU A 17 5.01 -16.73 -2.79
CA LEU A 17 3.86 -16.60 -3.67
C LEU A 17 2.99 -17.86 -3.65
N THR A 18 3.59 -19.04 -3.54
CA THR A 18 2.87 -20.32 -3.42
C THR A 18 2.08 -20.38 -2.12
N VAL A 19 2.67 -19.99 -0.99
CA VAL A 19 1.98 -19.85 0.29
C VAL A 19 0.80 -18.88 0.18
N ILE A 20 1.02 -17.70 -0.41
CA ILE A 20 -0.02 -16.69 -0.60
C ILE A 20 -1.18 -17.24 -1.45
N ARG A 21 -0.90 -17.91 -2.59
CA ARG A 21 -1.93 -18.52 -3.44
C ARG A 21 -2.77 -19.55 -2.71
N ASN A 22 -2.17 -20.33 -1.82
CA ASN A 22 -2.91 -21.29 -1.01
C ASN A 22 -3.83 -20.57 -0.01
N LEU A 23 -3.35 -19.50 0.62
CA LEU A 23 -4.16 -18.68 1.53
C LEU A 23 -5.32 -17.99 0.81
N THR A 24 -5.16 -17.53 -0.44
CA THR A 24 -6.28 -16.91 -1.17
C THR A 24 -7.37 -17.89 -1.56
N LYS A 25 -7.04 -19.19 -1.74
CA LYS A 25 -8.00 -20.25 -2.01
C LYS A 25 -8.75 -20.71 -0.77
N THR A 26 -8.11 -20.69 0.40
CA THR A 26 -8.68 -21.23 1.64
C THR A 26 -9.47 -20.21 2.44
N LEU A 27 -9.12 -18.92 2.35
CA LEU A 27 -9.72 -17.89 3.20
C LEU A 27 -10.76 -17.05 2.44
N PRO A 28 -11.95 -16.82 3.02
CA PRO A 28 -13.10 -16.25 2.31
C PRO A 28 -13.05 -14.73 2.12
N ASN A 29 -12.13 -14.01 2.77
CA ASN A 29 -12.05 -12.55 2.62
C ASN A 29 -10.61 -12.01 2.70
N ARG A 30 -10.39 -10.88 2.02
CA ARG A 30 -9.09 -10.21 1.88
C ARG A 30 -8.44 -9.83 3.22
N ARG A 31 -9.24 -9.59 4.28
CA ARG A 31 -8.70 -9.26 5.63
C ARG A 31 -8.09 -10.49 6.29
N GLN A 32 -8.78 -11.62 6.27
CA GLN A 32 -8.22 -12.87 6.80
C GLN A 32 -6.97 -13.28 6.04
N ILE A 33 -6.97 -13.13 4.71
CA ILE A 33 -5.79 -13.40 3.88
C ILE A 33 -4.60 -12.53 4.33
N SER A 34 -4.77 -11.20 4.46
CA SER A 34 -3.65 -10.33 4.85
C SER A 34 -3.10 -10.68 6.24
N TYR A 35 -3.96 -11.07 7.18
CA TYR A 35 -3.54 -11.50 8.51
C TYR A 35 -2.77 -12.81 8.49
N ALA A 36 -3.23 -13.80 7.72
CA ALA A 36 -2.59 -15.10 7.59
C ALA A 36 -1.26 -15.01 6.83
N VAL A 37 -1.16 -14.13 5.82
CA VAL A 37 0.10 -13.85 5.12
C VAL A 37 1.12 -13.23 6.08
N CYS A 38 0.69 -12.28 6.93
CA CYS A 38 1.58 -11.74 7.95
C CYS A 38 2.09 -12.82 8.92
N ASP A 39 1.25 -13.78 9.30
CA ASP A 39 1.67 -14.89 10.17
C ASP A 39 2.61 -15.85 9.45
N ALA A 40 2.20 -16.37 8.29
CA ALA A 40 2.93 -17.41 7.57
C ALA A 40 4.32 -16.93 7.11
N LEU A 41 4.45 -15.63 6.79
CA LEU A 41 5.69 -15.06 6.29
C LEU A 41 6.43 -14.23 7.35
N CYS A 42 6.04 -14.30 8.62
CA CYS A 42 6.60 -13.50 9.71
C CYS A 42 6.66 -11.99 9.40
N TRP A 43 5.63 -11.43 8.77
CA TRP A 43 5.60 -10.04 8.34
C TRP A 43 5.05 -9.10 9.41
N TYR A 44 5.92 -8.75 10.35
CA TYR A 44 5.60 -7.89 11.48
C TYR A 44 6.40 -6.59 11.45
N ARG A 45 5.91 -5.60 12.19
CA ARG A 45 6.61 -4.37 12.55
C ARG A 45 7.58 -4.64 13.72
N PRO A 46 8.52 -3.72 14.01
CA PRO A 46 9.39 -3.85 15.19
C PRO A 46 8.63 -3.93 16.53
N ASP A 47 7.42 -3.38 16.59
CA ASP A 47 6.53 -3.44 17.77
C ASP A 47 5.76 -4.77 17.89
N GLY A 48 6.04 -5.76 17.04
CA GLY A 48 5.36 -7.07 17.02
C GLY A 48 3.98 -7.07 16.36
N ARG A 49 3.46 -5.91 15.91
CA ARG A 49 2.16 -5.86 15.23
C ARG A 49 2.30 -6.33 13.79
N LYS A 50 1.28 -7.01 13.28
CA LYS A 50 1.20 -7.42 11.87
C LYS A 50 1.35 -6.22 10.95
N LYS A 51 2.07 -6.39 9.84
CA LYS A 51 2.14 -5.37 8.78
C LYS A 51 0.93 -5.49 7.83
N ASP A 52 -0.28 -5.64 8.39
CA ASP A 52 -1.51 -6.01 7.68
C ASP A 52 -1.87 -5.03 6.55
N MET A 53 -1.72 -3.72 6.77
CA MET A 53 -1.95 -2.71 5.74
C MET A 53 -0.98 -2.86 4.57
N SER A 54 0.32 -3.10 4.82
CA SER A 54 1.30 -3.36 3.76
C SER A 54 1.04 -4.68 3.06
N ALA A 55 0.67 -5.73 3.80
CA ALA A 55 0.29 -7.00 3.22
C ALA A 55 -0.92 -6.86 2.30
N ARG A 56 -1.95 -6.12 2.71
CA ARG A 56 -3.12 -5.86 1.89
C ARG A 56 -2.77 -5.11 0.59
N VAL A 57 -1.90 -4.10 0.67
CA VAL A 57 -1.43 -3.37 -0.51
C VAL A 57 -0.60 -4.27 -1.43
N ALA A 58 0.29 -5.11 -0.89
CA ALA A 58 1.07 -6.06 -1.67
C ALA A 58 0.17 -7.07 -2.39
N LEU A 59 -0.80 -7.66 -1.68
CA LEU A 59 -1.78 -8.59 -2.27
C LEU A 59 -2.58 -7.98 -3.42
N LEU A 60 -3.02 -6.72 -3.27
CA LEU A 60 -3.72 -6.00 -4.34
C LEU A 60 -2.82 -5.75 -5.56
N ARG A 61 -1.52 -5.49 -5.35
CA ARG A 61 -0.57 -5.33 -6.45
C ARG A 61 -0.27 -6.67 -7.13
N MET A 62 -0.06 -7.72 -6.35
CA MET A 62 0.14 -9.08 -6.87
C MET A 62 -1.07 -9.56 -7.69
N GLU A 63 -2.30 -9.22 -7.31
CA GLU A 63 -3.51 -9.50 -8.11
C GLU A 63 -3.51 -8.72 -9.43
N ARG A 64 -3.14 -7.43 -9.40
CA ARG A 64 -3.03 -6.60 -10.62
C ARG A 64 -1.94 -7.10 -11.56
N ASP A 65 -0.85 -7.61 -11.01
CA ASP A 65 0.27 -8.17 -11.77
C ASP A 65 0.00 -9.63 -12.21
N GLY A 66 -1.18 -10.18 -11.92
CA GLY A 66 -1.60 -11.52 -12.33
C GLY A 66 -0.94 -12.67 -11.57
N LEU A 67 -0.21 -12.39 -10.47
CA LEU A 67 0.52 -13.40 -9.71
C LEU A 67 -0.40 -14.25 -8.82
N ILE A 68 -1.49 -13.67 -8.34
CA ILE A 68 -2.49 -14.31 -7.47
C ILE A 68 -3.91 -13.86 -7.86
N THR A 69 -4.93 -14.55 -7.34
CA THR A 69 -6.33 -14.12 -7.45
C THR A 69 -6.90 -13.97 -6.04
N LEU A 70 -7.48 -12.80 -5.73
CA LEU A 70 -8.11 -12.56 -4.43
C LEU A 70 -9.63 -12.79 -4.51
N PRO A 71 -10.28 -13.16 -3.39
CA PRO A 71 -11.73 -13.18 -3.33
C PRO A 71 -12.32 -11.78 -3.59
N PRO A 72 -13.56 -11.69 -4.09
CA PRO A 72 -14.20 -10.41 -4.40
C PRO A 72 -14.29 -9.50 -3.16
N ALA A 73 -14.24 -8.19 -3.38
CA ALA A 73 -14.42 -7.21 -2.31
C ALA A 73 -15.87 -7.25 -1.80
N ARG A 74 -16.06 -7.33 -0.48
CA ARG A 74 -17.39 -7.42 0.15
C ARG A 74 -18.10 -6.07 0.34
N ASN A 75 -17.41 -4.94 0.22
CA ASN A 75 -18.00 -3.61 0.35
C ASN A 75 -17.60 -2.75 -0.85
N ILE A 76 -18.57 -2.48 -1.73
CA ILE A 76 -18.47 -1.56 -2.87
C ILE A 76 -19.04 -0.18 -2.48
N ALA A 77 -19.06 0.15 -1.19
CA ALA A 77 -19.52 1.47 -0.75
C ALA A 77 -18.45 2.52 -1.09
N ASN A 78 -18.58 3.15 -2.26
CA ASN A 78 -18.16 4.50 -2.66
C ASN A 78 -16.81 5.11 -2.18
N PHE A 79 -15.81 4.31 -1.81
CA PHE A 79 -14.41 4.79 -1.64
C PHE A 79 -13.63 4.82 -2.97
N ASN A 80 -14.29 4.58 -4.10
CA ASN A 80 -13.69 4.62 -5.44
C ASN A 80 -13.43 6.03 -5.96
N VAL A 81 -13.49 7.07 -5.12
CA VAL A 81 -12.82 8.31 -5.49
C VAL A 81 -11.34 7.98 -5.66
N PRO A 82 -10.78 8.09 -6.89
CA PRO A 82 -9.36 7.93 -7.06
C PRO A 82 -8.71 8.96 -6.14
N ILE A 83 -7.92 8.51 -5.16
CA ILE A 83 -6.92 9.40 -4.59
C ILE A 83 -6.01 9.71 -5.78
N LEU A 84 -6.17 10.90 -6.35
CA LEU A 84 -5.32 11.40 -7.42
C LEU A 84 -3.89 11.32 -6.89
N ARG A 85 -3.14 10.33 -7.40
CA ARG A 85 -1.69 10.37 -7.27
C ARG A 85 -1.28 11.45 -8.25
N PHE A 86 -0.65 12.51 -7.76
CA PHE A 86 0.09 13.42 -8.62
C PHE A 86 1.22 12.61 -9.29
N THR A 87 0.93 12.03 -10.44
CA THR A 87 1.89 11.36 -11.33
C THR A 87 2.28 12.24 -12.50
N GLU A 88 1.47 13.26 -12.78
CA GLU A 88 1.79 14.30 -13.75
C GLU A 88 2.63 15.39 -13.07
N PRO A 89 3.67 15.90 -13.75
CA PRO A 89 4.38 17.06 -13.26
C PRO A 89 3.36 18.19 -13.08
N ILE A 90 3.43 18.86 -11.93
CA ILE A 90 2.64 20.05 -11.67
C ILE A 90 2.90 21.01 -12.84
N PRO A 91 1.86 21.56 -13.52
CA PRO A 91 2.05 22.59 -14.52
C PRO A 91 2.99 23.63 -13.95
N GLU A 92 3.99 24.03 -14.75
CA GLU A 92 5.05 24.93 -14.33
C GLU A 92 4.44 26.09 -13.54
N LEU A 93 4.86 26.21 -12.29
CA LEU A 93 4.30 27.13 -11.30
C LEU A 93 4.16 28.51 -11.94
N GLN A 94 2.93 28.99 -12.13
CA GLN A 94 2.68 30.33 -12.68
C GLN A 94 3.06 31.46 -11.70
N PHE A 95 3.63 31.11 -10.55
CA PHE A 95 4.14 32.06 -9.58
C PHE A 95 5.66 31.94 -9.49
N GLU A 96 6.35 33.08 -9.52
CA GLU A 96 7.77 33.10 -9.18
C GLU A 96 7.93 32.72 -7.71
N LEU A 97 8.73 31.68 -7.45
CA LEU A 97 9.08 31.30 -6.09
C LEU A 97 9.78 32.50 -5.43
N PRO A 98 9.34 32.94 -4.23
CA PRO A 98 10.04 34.00 -3.52
C PRO A 98 11.48 33.58 -3.25
N LYS A 99 12.42 34.46 -3.58
CA LYS A 99 13.87 34.22 -3.37
C LYS A 99 14.26 34.18 -1.90
N TYR A 100 13.45 34.81 -1.06
CA TYR A 100 13.72 35.01 0.36
C TYR A 100 12.48 34.67 1.19
N LEU A 101 12.71 34.19 2.41
CA LEU A 101 11.66 33.73 3.32
C LEU A 101 10.82 34.87 3.90
N ASP A 102 11.32 36.11 3.86
CA ASP A 102 10.61 37.33 4.30
C ASP A 102 9.44 37.72 3.38
N ALA A 103 9.42 37.21 2.14
CA ALA A 103 8.30 37.35 1.22
C ALA A 103 7.17 36.34 1.48
N LEU A 104 7.41 35.33 2.31
CA LEU A 104 6.37 34.45 2.83
C LEU A 104 5.80 35.14 4.07
N GLY A 105 4.51 35.48 4.05
CA GLY A 105 3.84 36.13 5.18
C GLY A 105 4.01 35.37 6.50
N GLU A 106 3.69 36.03 7.62
CA GLU A 106 3.89 35.46 8.96
C GLU A 106 3.21 34.09 9.11
N ILE A 107 3.97 33.11 9.60
CA ILE A 107 3.47 31.76 9.87
C ILE A 107 2.51 31.83 11.06
N GLN A 108 1.24 31.53 10.82
CA GLN A 108 0.23 31.43 11.88
C GLN A 108 0.01 29.96 12.25
N LEU A 109 0.26 29.63 13.53
CA LEU A 109 -0.08 28.33 14.09
C LEU A 109 -1.51 28.39 14.65
N ASN A 110 -2.46 27.76 13.95
CA ASN A 110 -3.82 27.62 14.45
C ASN A 110 -3.98 26.27 15.17
N ILE A 111 -4.22 26.32 16.48
CA ILE A 111 -4.56 25.15 17.29
C ILE A 111 -6.09 25.05 17.32
N VAL A 112 -6.63 23.96 16.81
CA VAL A 112 -8.07 23.64 16.89
C VAL A 112 -8.29 22.73 18.09
N ASN A 113 -9.05 23.20 19.09
CA ASN A 113 -9.48 22.44 20.26
C ASN A 113 -10.70 21.56 19.95
#